data_AF-A0A1G5WZL9-F1
#
_entry.id   AF-A0A1G5WZL9-F1
#
_cell.length_a   1.000
_cell.length_b   1.000
_cell.length_c   1.000
_cell.angle_alpha   90.00
_cell.angle_beta   90.00
_cell.angle_gamma   90.00
#
_symmetry.space_group_name_H-M   'P 1'
#
loop_
_entity.id
_entity.type
_entity.pdbx_description
1 polymer ?
#
loop_
_entity_poly.entity_id
_entity_poly.type
_entity_poly.pdbx_seq_one_letter_code
_entity_poly.pdbx_strand_id
1 'polypeptide(L)'
;NGGAIYFENAISNSNINATYTNNTAIYGGANFFNSVSDSNINGTYSHNTADRDGGANFFNGDVSNSNIAGTYINNSADMDGGANYFQSSVSNSNITGTYN
;
A
#
# COMPACT_ATOMS: atom_id res chain seq x y z
N ASN A 1 10.77 0.26 -6.46
CA ASN A 1 9.36 -0.16 -6.40
C ASN A 1 9.25 -1.13 -5.25
N GLY A 2 8.47 -0.79 -4.21
CA GLY A 2 8.50 -1.44 -2.91
C GLY A 2 9.78 -1.14 -2.13
N GLY A 3 9.67 -0.96 -0.81
CA GLY A 3 10.84 -0.87 0.08
C GLY A 3 11.03 -2.12 0.94
N ALA A 4 9.92 -2.70 1.42
CA ALA A 4 9.89 -3.94 2.19
C ALA A 4 9.41 -5.13 1.34
N ILE A 5 8.28 -4.98 0.64
CA ILE A 5 7.68 -6.08 -0.14
C ILE A 5 7.32 -5.58 -1.54
N TYR A 6 7.70 -6.38 -2.54
CA TYR A 6 7.40 -6.14 -3.94
C TYR A 6 6.66 -7.34 -4.54
N PHE A 7 5.39 -7.15 -4.89
CA PHE A 7 4.61 -8.14 -5.63
C PHE A 7 4.57 -7.77 -7.11
N GLU A 8 5.45 -8.40 -7.89
CA GLU A 8 5.51 -8.22 -9.34
C GLU A 8 4.22 -8.66 -10.04
N ASN A 9 3.64 -9.77 -9.57
CA ASN A 9 2.42 -10.33 -10.11
C ASN A 9 1.21 -10.02 -9.22
N ALA A 10 0.01 -10.22 -9.77
CA ALA A 10 -1.22 -10.11 -9.01
C ALA A 10 -1.24 -11.09 -7.82
N ILE A 11 -1.78 -10.64 -6.70
CA ILE A 11 -2.05 -11.48 -5.54
C ILE A 11 -3.57 -11.62 -5.34
N SER A 12 -3.99 -12.79 -4.89
CA SER A 12 -5.38 -13.06 -4.53
C SER A 12 -5.48 -13.94 -3.28
N ASN A 13 -6.64 -13.90 -2.61
CA ASN A 13 -6.93 -14.74 -1.44
C ASN A 13 -5.83 -14.70 -0.37
N SER A 14 -5.22 -13.53 -0.19
CA SER A 14 -4.03 -13.36 0.64
C SER A 14 -4.36 -12.59 1.92
N ASN A 15 -3.61 -12.88 2.99
CA ASN A 15 -3.66 -12.12 4.23
C ASN A 15 -2.26 -11.58 4.53
N ILE A 16 -2.11 -10.26 4.50
CA ILE A 16 -0.85 -9.56 4.72
C ILE A 16 -1.03 -8.68 5.94
N ASN A 17 -0.25 -8.94 7.00
CA ASN A 17 -0.26 -8.17 8.22
C ASN A 17 1.15 -8.05 8.79
N ALA A 18 1.68 -6.83 8.84
CA ALA A 18 3.00 -6.57 9.38
C ALA A 18 3.17 -5.12 9.86
N THR A 19 4.33 -4.85 10.45
CA THR A 19 4.79 -3.50 10.79
C THR A 19 5.89 -3.10 9.82
N TYR A 20 5.73 -1.95 9.17
CA TYR A 20 6.63 -1.41 8.16
C TYR A 20 7.17 -0.07 8.62
N THR A 21 8.47 0.01 8.89
CA THR A 21 9.11 1.21 9.43
C THR A 21 10.30 1.66 8.59
N ASN A 22 10.41 2.97 8.34
CA ASN A 22 11.57 3.61 7.71
C ASN A 22 11.97 2.99 6.35
N ASN A 23 11.01 2.56 5.55
CA ASN A 23 11.30 2.04 4.21
C ASN A 23 11.27 3.17 3.17
N THR A 24 12.12 3.08 2.17
CA THR A 24 12.21 4.07 1.09
C THR A 24 12.22 3.37 -0.26
N ALA A 25 11.42 3.86 -1.20
CA ALA A 25 11.33 3.30 -2.55
C ALA A 25 10.83 4.32 -3.57
N ILE A 26 10.93 4.00 -4.87
CA ILE A 26 10.35 4.87 -5.92
C ILE A 26 8.82 4.92 -5.84
N TYR A 27 8.16 3.77 -5.68
CA TYR A 27 6.71 3.66 -5.45
C TYR A 27 6.46 2.72 -4.29
N GLY A 28 5.49 3.03 -3.44
CA GLY A 28 5.15 2.15 -2.34
C GLY A 28 6.29 2.09 -1.34
N GLY A 29 6.47 3.15 -0.54
CA GLY A 29 7.64 3.26 0.34
C GLY A 29 7.82 2.01 1.21
N ALA A 30 6.74 1.38 1.66
CA ALA A 30 6.74 0.03 2.20
C ALA A 30 6.44 -1.04 1.13
N ASN A 31 5.26 -1.02 0.51
CA ASN A 31 4.79 -2.11 -0.34
C ASN A 31 4.36 -1.64 -1.73
N PHE A 32 4.70 -2.46 -2.72
CA PHE A 32 4.17 -2.35 -4.07
C PHE A 32 3.32 -3.57 -4.41
N PHE A 33 2.12 -3.32 -4.95
CA PHE A 33 1.19 -4.33 -5.42
C PHE A 33 0.87 -4.12 -6.89
N ASN A 34 1.06 -5.14 -7.73
CA ASN A 34 0.60 -5.05 -9.11
C ASN A 34 -0.93 -5.09 -9.22
N SER A 35 -1.59 -6.12 -8.71
CA SER A 35 -3.06 -6.14 -8.59
C SER A 35 -3.46 -6.98 -7.38
N VAL A 36 -4.61 -6.67 -6.78
CA VAL A 36 -5.06 -7.31 -5.54
C VAL A 36 -6.53 -7.72 -5.68
N SER A 37 -6.84 -8.99 -5.40
CA SER A 37 -8.23 -9.44 -5.26
C SER A 37 -8.46 -10.26 -3.99
N ASP A 38 -9.67 -10.19 -3.44
CA ASP A 38 -10.14 -11.09 -2.38
C ASP A 38 -9.17 -11.19 -1.18
N SER A 39 -8.50 -10.09 -0.83
CA SER A 39 -7.37 -10.10 0.11
C SER A 39 -7.59 -9.16 1.29
N ASN A 40 -6.96 -9.48 2.40
CA ASN A 40 -6.91 -8.62 3.60
C ASN A 40 -5.49 -8.10 3.75
N ILE A 41 -5.31 -6.79 3.60
CA ILE A 41 -4.03 -6.10 3.77
C ILE A 41 -4.20 -5.17 4.96
N ASN A 42 -3.52 -5.48 6.06
CA ASN A 42 -3.52 -4.71 7.29
C ASN A 42 -2.08 -4.41 7.73
N GLY A 43 -1.89 -3.41 8.58
CA GLY A 43 -0.59 -3.20 9.19
C GLY A 43 -0.41 -1.85 9.87
N THR A 44 0.78 -1.69 10.43
CA THR A 44 1.27 -0.39 10.93
C THR A 44 2.37 0.09 10.00
N TYR A 45 2.20 1.28 9.44
CA TYR A 45 3.10 1.89 8.47
C TYR A 45 3.63 3.19 9.06
N SER A 46 4.91 3.25 9.40
CA SER A 46 5.50 4.42 10.05
C SER A 46 6.75 4.91 9.32
N HIS A 47 6.78 6.20 8.99
CA HIS A 47 7.94 6.86 8.38
C HIS A 47 8.41 6.20 7.08
N ASN A 48 7.50 5.69 6.25
CA ASN A 48 7.85 5.18 4.93
C ASN A 48 7.77 6.32 3.91
N THR A 49 8.69 6.32 2.95
CA THR A 49 8.84 7.38 1.96
C THR A 49 8.85 6.82 0.55
N ALA A 50 8.08 7.44 -0.35
CA ALA A 50 8.12 7.16 -1.78
C ALA A 50 8.64 8.36 -2.58
N ASP A 51 9.60 8.16 -3.49
CA ASP A 51 10.11 9.22 -4.37
C ASP A 51 9.07 9.66 -5.42
N ARG A 52 8.00 8.88 -5.61
CA ARG A 52 6.86 9.23 -6.46
C ARG A 52 5.56 9.08 -5.70
N ASP A 53 5.00 7.87 -5.67
CA ASP A 53 3.61 7.67 -5.26
C ASP A 53 3.48 6.58 -4.19
N GLY A 54 2.51 6.73 -3.29
CA GLY A 54 2.18 5.73 -2.28
C GLY A 54 3.24 5.64 -1.19
N GLY A 55 3.30 6.62 -0.30
CA GLY A 55 4.38 6.71 0.70
C GLY A 55 4.51 5.47 1.60
N ALA A 56 3.41 4.77 1.86
CA ALA A 56 3.41 3.42 2.42
C ALA A 56 3.11 2.36 1.35
N ASN A 57 1.92 2.38 0.75
CA ASN A 57 1.50 1.37 -0.22
C ASN A 57 1.19 2.00 -1.58
N PHE A 58 1.68 1.35 -2.63
CA PHE A 58 1.33 1.67 -4.01
C PHE A 58 0.64 0.47 -4.66
N PHE A 59 -0.58 0.70 -5.14
CA PHE A 59 -1.38 -0.27 -5.89
C PHE A 59 -1.41 0.17 -7.35
N ASN A 60 -0.62 -0.52 -8.18
CA ASN A 60 -0.41 -0.20 -9.59
C ASN A 60 -1.63 -0.50 -10.48
N GLY A 61 -2.29 -1.62 -10.20
CA GLY A 61 -3.43 -2.14 -10.93
C GLY A 61 -4.66 -2.23 -10.04
N ASP A 62 -5.64 -3.01 -10.48
CA ASP A 62 -6.96 -3.02 -9.84
C ASP A 62 -6.92 -3.65 -8.44
N VAL A 63 -7.75 -3.09 -7.56
CA VAL A 63 -8.04 -3.64 -6.23
C VAL A 63 -9.52 -4.02 -6.19
N SER A 64 -9.81 -5.28 -5.91
CA SER A 64 -11.18 -5.81 -5.91
C SER A 64 -11.47 -6.68 -4.69
N ASN A 65 -12.70 -6.63 -4.17
CA ASN A 65 -13.19 -7.49 -3.08
C ASN A 65 -12.24 -7.58 -1.86
N SER A 66 -11.50 -6.50 -1.57
CA SER A 66 -10.39 -6.54 -0.62
C SER A 66 -10.59 -5.58 0.54
N ASN A 67 -9.98 -5.89 1.69
CA ASN A 67 -9.95 -5.00 2.83
C ASN A 67 -8.53 -4.44 2.97
N ILE A 68 -8.38 -3.13 2.76
CA ILE A 68 -7.13 -2.40 2.99
C ILE A 68 -7.31 -1.58 4.27
N ALA A 69 -6.64 -2.00 5.33
CA ALA A 69 -6.71 -1.42 6.66
C ALA A 69 -5.30 -1.04 7.16
N GLY A 70 -5.23 -0.15 8.14
CA GLY A 70 -3.97 0.06 8.85
C GLY A 70 -3.90 1.32 9.69
N THR A 71 -2.76 1.48 10.35
CA THR A 71 -2.35 2.72 11.00
C THR A 71 -1.18 3.30 10.21
N TYR A 72 -1.35 4.48 9.66
CA TYR A 72 -0.37 5.17 8.80
C TYR A 72 0.13 6.41 9.53
N ILE A 73 1.42 6.43 9.88
CA ILE A 73 2.06 7.47 10.70
C ILE A 73 3.23 8.06 9.92
N ASN A 74 3.18 9.36 9.60
CA ASN A 74 4.29 10.10 8.97
C ASN A 74 4.82 9.44 7.68
N ASN A 75 3.95 8.84 6.86
CA ASN A 75 4.36 8.36 5.55
C ASN A 75 4.29 9.51 4.54
N SER A 76 5.23 9.54 3.59
CA SER A 76 5.34 10.64 2.62
C SER A 76 5.56 10.14 1.20
N ALA A 77 5.04 10.88 0.23
CA ALA A 77 5.29 10.67 -1.19
C ALA A 77 5.54 12.02 -1.84
N ASP A 78 6.49 12.10 -2.79
CA ASP A 78 6.82 13.37 -3.45
C ASP A 78 5.77 13.83 -4.46
N MET A 79 4.98 12.90 -5.00
CA MET A 79 3.89 13.18 -5.94
C MET A 79 2.54 12.95 -5.28
N ASP A 80 2.01 11.72 -5.28
CA ASP A 80 0.65 11.44 -4.82
C ASP A 80 0.55 10.35 -3.74
N GLY A 81 -0.48 10.44 -2.91
CA GLY A 81 -0.83 9.41 -1.93
C GLY A 81 0.23 9.21 -0.83
N GLY A 82 0.35 10.18 0.09
CA GLY A 82 1.34 10.13 1.18
C GLY A 82 1.33 8.84 2.02
N ALA A 83 0.20 8.14 2.11
CA ALA A 83 0.13 6.79 2.68
C ALA A 83 -0.19 5.74 1.61
N ASN A 84 -1.39 5.77 1.06
CA ASN A 84 -1.83 4.82 0.04
C ASN A 84 -2.06 5.55 -1.28
N TYR A 85 -1.58 4.98 -2.38
CA TYR A 85 -1.93 5.42 -3.73
C TYR A 85 -2.50 4.26 -4.54
N PHE A 86 -3.66 4.47 -5.17
CA PHE A 86 -4.33 3.52 -6.06
C PHE A 86 -4.33 4.10 -7.46
N GLN A 87 -3.53 3.53 -8.35
CA GLN A 87 -3.37 4.02 -9.71
C GLN A 87 -4.54 3.62 -10.62
N SER A 88 -5.18 2.49 -10.34
CA SER A 88 -6.30 1.95 -11.11
C SER A 88 -7.56 1.85 -10.27
N SER A 89 -8.52 1.04 -10.72
CA SER A 89 -9.85 0.96 -10.13
C SER A 89 -9.82 0.26 -8.77
N VAL A 90 -10.59 0.81 -7.83
CA VAL A 90 -10.93 0.15 -6.57
C VAL A 90 -12.41 -0.20 -6.60
N SER A 91 -12.74 -1.49 -6.46
CA SER A 91 -14.12 -1.99 -6.53
C SER A 91 -14.42 -2.94 -5.38
N ASN A 92 -15.64 -2.87 -4.83
CA ASN A 92 -16.11 -3.77 -3.75
C ASN A 92 -15.12 -3.93 -2.58
N SER A 93 -14.33 -2.89 -2.29
CA SER A 93 -13.22 -2.97 -1.35
C SER A 93 -13.40 -1.94 -0.24
N ASN A 94 -13.01 -2.30 0.97
CA ASN A 94 -13.05 -1.41 2.12
C ASN A 94 -11.67 -0.81 2.33
N ILE A 95 -11.58 0.52 2.30
CA ILE A 95 -10.35 1.26 2.61
C ILE A 95 -10.57 1.97 3.95
N THR A 96 -9.88 1.52 4.99
CA THR A 96 -10.06 2.02 6.35
C THR A 96 -8.71 2.23 7.02
N GLY A 97 -8.67 3.04 8.08
CA GLY A 97 -7.44 3.23 8.84
C GLY A 97 -7.35 4.59 9.52
N THR A 98 -6.27 4.77 10.26
CA THR A 98 -5.88 6.06 10.84
C THR A 98 -4.72 6.62 10.03
N TYR A 99 -4.77 7.91 9.69
CA TYR A 99 -3.80 8.60 8.85
C TYR A 99 -3.31 9.83 9.61
N ASN A 100 -2.11 9.75 10.17
CA ASN A 100 -1.51 10.80 11.01
C ASN A 100 -0.12 11.18 10.50
#